data_AF-A0AAV2Q094-F1
#
_entry.id   AF-A0AAV2Q094-F1
#
_cell.length_a   1.000
_cell.length_b   1.000
_cell.length_c   1.000
_cell.angle_alpha   90.00
_cell.angle_beta   90.00
_cell.angle_gamma   90.00
#
_symmetry.space_group_name_H-M   'P 1'
#
loop_
_entity.id
_entity.type
_entity.pdbx_description
1 polymer ?
#
loop_
_entity_poly.entity_id
_entity_poly.type
_entity_poly.pdbx_seq_one_letter_code
_entity_poly.pdbx_strand_id
1 'polypeptide(L)'
;MTISYTANVANSFGFGNFWKLLFRWRGSVYKLVWPEMVAYIIIYSIMSMIYRLALQIESRTVFEKVSLECDHFSQLIPVSFVLGFYVSLVVSRWWDQYNQTPWPDSLCILLSTSIEGHDTQSRLMRRTIARYVNLTFTMTFIMISTQAKKRFPTTEHLIEAGLLEQNELDIFRKMDNKSEHPKYWMPLVWAATIVQRARKEDRIKDDFAMRAILDEINRLRGQCGALLGYDWINVPLVYTQVIFLSNSLFLNSVVLSWSFLDPVTDY
;
A
#
# COMPACT_ATOMS: atom_id res chain seq x y z
N MET A 1 -8.63 -0.35 5.83
CA MET A 1 -9.30 0.95 6.01
C MET A 1 -8.28 1.91 6.59
N THR A 2 -8.14 3.11 6.00
CA THR A 2 -7.26 4.17 6.51
C THR A 2 -7.81 4.74 7.81
N ILE A 3 -6.94 5.27 8.68
CA ILE A 3 -7.31 5.75 10.00
C ILE A 3 -6.87 7.20 10.13
N SER A 4 -7.86 8.10 10.06
CA SER A 4 -7.62 9.52 10.32
C SER A 4 -7.62 9.79 11.83
N TYR A 5 -6.65 10.56 12.27
CA TYR A 5 -6.53 11.09 13.63
C TYR A 5 -6.11 12.56 13.65
N THR A 6 -6.11 13.23 12.49
CA THR A 6 -5.65 14.62 12.32
C THR A 6 -6.36 15.58 13.28
N ALA A 7 -7.68 15.44 13.44
CA ALA A 7 -8.46 16.27 14.36
C ALA A 7 -8.07 16.08 15.83
N ASN A 8 -7.61 14.88 16.23
CA ASN A 8 -7.22 14.58 17.61
C ASN A 8 -5.89 15.22 18.01
N VAL A 9 -5.05 15.59 17.04
CA VAL A 9 -3.73 16.21 17.23
C VAL A 9 -3.63 17.62 16.63
N ALA A 10 -4.77 18.21 16.27
CA ALA A 10 -4.80 19.53 15.62
C ALA A 10 -4.26 20.65 16.53
N ASN A 11 -4.43 20.53 17.84
CA ASN A 11 -3.97 21.50 18.83
C ASN A 11 -2.88 20.90 19.72
N SER A 12 -1.80 21.65 19.97
CA SER A 12 -0.77 21.33 20.98
C SER A 12 -1.15 21.85 22.38
N PHE A 13 -2.19 22.66 22.47
CA PHE A 13 -2.70 23.23 23.73
C PHE A 13 -3.47 22.17 24.53
N GLY A 14 -2.74 21.36 25.29
CA GLY A 14 -3.29 20.37 26.21
C GLY A 14 -2.27 19.31 26.57
N PHE A 15 -1.96 19.19 27.87
CA PHE A 15 -1.15 18.08 28.38
C PHE A 15 -1.86 16.75 28.06
N GLY A 16 -1.15 15.80 27.44
CA GLY A 16 -1.68 14.45 27.17
C GLY A 16 -2.45 14.23 25.85
N ASN A 17 -2.35 15.13 24.86
CA ASN A 17 -3.00 14.89 23.55
C ASN A 17 -2.49 13.61 22.85
N PHE A 18 -1.21 13.27 22.98
CA PHE A 18 -0.65 12.01 22.50
C PHE A 18 -1.09 10.79 23.32
N TRP A 19 -1.38 10.93 24.61
CA TRP A 19 -1.85 9.81 25.44
C TRP A 19 -3.18 9.25 24.95
N LYS A 20 -4.06 10.11 24.43
CA LYS A 20 -5.31 9.68 23.78
C LYS A 20 -5.06 8.75 22.59
N LEU A 21 -3.94 8.89 21.88
CA LEU A 21 -3.58 8.01 20.77
C LEU A 21 -3.09 6.64 21.25
N LEU A 22 -2.39 6.57 22.40
CA LEU A 22 -1.93 5.31 22.98
C LEU A 22 -3.09 4.39 23.37
N PHE A 23 -4.24 4.92 23.79
CA PHE A 23 -5.40 4.09 24.15
C PHE A 23 -6.27 3.67 22.95
N ARG A 24 -5.90 4.03 21.72
CA ARG A 24 -6.67 3.66 20.53
C ARG A 24 -6.36 2.22 20.12
N TRP A 25 -7.37 1.41 19.83
CA TRP A 25 -7.16 0.03 19.35
C TRP A 25 -7.06 -0.10 17.83
N ARG A 26 -7.97 0.55 17.09
CA ARG A 26 -8.04 0.42 15.62
C ARG A 26 -6.79 1.03 14.97
N GLY A 27 -6.02 0.18 14.27
CA GLY A 27 -4.74 0.49 13.60
C GLY A 27 -3.64 0.99 14.52
N SER A 28 -3.68 0.53 15.77
CA SER A 28 -2.61 0.73 16.73
C SER A 28 -1.52 -0.34 16.59
N VAL A 29 -0.37 -0.05 17.19
CA VAL A 29 0.73 -1.02 17.34
C VAL A 29 0.26 -2.26 18.11
N TYR A 30 -0.57 -2.10 19.15
CA TYR A 30 -1.08 -3.21 19.94
C TYR A 30 -1.86 -4.21 19.09
N LYS A 31 -2.74 -3.73 18.21
CA LYS A 31 -3.51 -4.63 17.33
C LYS A 31 -2.62 -5.41 16.35
N LEU A 32 -1.48 -4.84 15.96
CA LEU A 32 -0.54 -5.46 15.03
C LEU A 32 0.39 -6.47 15.71
N VAL A 33 0.83 -6.20 16.95
CA VAL A 33 1.92 -6.94 17.62
C VAL A 33 1.43 -7.88 18.73
N TRP A 34 0.15 -7.81 19.14
CA TRP A 34 -0.33 -8.62 20.27
C TRP A 34 -0.13 -10.14 20.10
N PRO A 35 -0.32 -10.77 18.91
CA PRO A 35 -0.09 -12.20 18.77
C PRO A 35 1.37 -12.56 18.99
N GLU A 36 2.29 -11.80 18.41
CA GLU A 36 3.74 -11.97 18.55
C GLU A 36 4.18 -11.70 19.99
N MET A 37 3.61 -10.71 20.65
CA MET A 37 3.89 -10.39 22.05
C MET A 37 3.45 -11.52 22.99
N VAL A 38 2.27 -12.12 22.75
CA VAL A 38 1.80 -13.29 23.51
C VAL A 38 2.73 -14.47 23.28
N ALA A 39 3.10 -14.75 22.02
CA ALA A 39 4.06 -15.82 21.71
C ALA A 39 5.41 -15.61 22.39
N TYR A 40 5.93 -14.38 22.38
CA TYR A 40 7.17 -14.00 23.06
C TYR A 40 7.09 -14.26 24.57
N ILE A 41 6.01 -13.81 25.24
CA ILE A 41 5.81 -14.03 26.67
C ILE A 41 5.74 -15.52 27.01
N ILE A 42 5.05 -16.32 26.18
CA ILE A 42 4.95 -17.77 26.37
C ILE A 42 6.33 -18.42 26.26
N ILE A 43 7.09 -18.13 25.20
CA ILE A 43 8.43 -18.71 24.97
C ILE A 43 9.37 -18.32 26.13
N TYR A 44 9.38 -17.04 26.50
CA TYR A 44 10.18 -16.54 27.61
C TYR A 44 9.81 -17.23 28.93
N SER A 45 8.51 -17.40 29.20
CA SER A 45 8.03 -18.07 30.41
C SER A 45 8.41 -19.55 30.44
N ILE A 46 8.30 -20.26 29.31
CA ILE A 46 8.73 -21.65 29.17
C ILE A 46 10.23 -21.77 29.43
N MET A 47 11.04 -20.89 28.83
CA MET A 47 12.48 -20.87 29.05
C MET A 47 12.82 -20.64 30.53
N SER A 48 12.17 -19.67 31.18
CA SER A 48 12.37 -19.44 32.62
C SER A 48 11.93 -20.64 33.47
N MET A 49 10.87 -21.35 33.11
CA MET A 49 10.44 -22.55 33.83
C MET A 49 11.43 -23.70 33.65
N ILE A 50 11.95 -23.90 32.44
CA ILE A 50 12.98 -24.92 32.16
C ILE A 50 14.24 -24.64 33.00
N TYR A 51 14.73 -23.40 33.01
CA TYR A 51 15.90 -23.01 33.79
C TYR A 51 15.72 -23.26 35.29
N ARG A 52 14.58 -22.86 35.86
CA ARG A 52 14.33 -22.95 37.32
C ARG A 52 13.98 -24.35 37.79
N LEU A 53 13.17 -25.09 37.03
CA LEU A 53 12.52 -26.33 37.49
C LEU A 53 13.10 -27.60 36.87
N ALA A 54 13.62 -27.54 35.64
CA ALA A 54 14.01 -28.73 34.88
C ALA A 54 15.53 -28.92 34.77
N LEU A 55 16.31 -27.83 34.64
CA LEU A 55 17.76 -27.93 34.48
C LEU A 55 18.44 -28.38 35.79
N GLN A 56 19.36 -29.33 35.65
CA GLN A 56 20.31 -29.73 36.69
C GLN A 56 21.46 -28.71 36.81
N ILE A 57 22.18 -28.72 37.93
CA ILE A 57 23.22 -27.73 38.28
C ILE A 57 24.26 -27.55 37.15
N GLU A 58 24.79 -28.64 36.59
CA GLU A 58 25.79 -28.57 35.51
C GLU A 58 25.24 -27.89 34.24
N SER A 59 23.99 -28.19 33.87
CA SER A 59 23.35 -27.59 32.70
C SER A 59 22.94 -26.13 32.91
N ARG A 60 22.66 -25.72 34.17
CA ARG A 60 22.38 -24.32 34.51
C ARG A 60 23.59 -23.44 34.28
N THR A 61 24.77 -23.87 34.71
CA THR A 61 26.01 -23.12 34.49
C THR A 61 26.32 -22.93 33.01
N VAL A 62 26.03 -23.93 32.16
CA VAL A 62 26.17 -23.79 30.70
C VAL A 62 25.14 -22.79 30.15
N PHE A 63 23.88 -22.88 30.60
CA PHE A 63 22.84 -21.95 30.19
C PHE A 63 23.16 -20.49 30.56
N GLU A 64 23.68 -20.26 31.76
CA GLU A 64 24.13 -18.95 32.25
C GLU A 64 25.24 -18.36 31.37
N LYS A 65 26.25 -19.17 31.02
CA LYS A 65 27.30 -18.74 30.08
C LYS A 65 26.74 -18.37 28.70
N VAL A 66 25.84 -19.19 28.16
CA VAL A 66 25.17 -18.91 26.88
C VAL A 66 24.34 -17.63 26.96
N SER A 67 23.66 -17.41 28.08
CA SER A 67 22.85 -16.21 28.34
C SER A 67 23.72 -14.94 28.32
N LEU A 68 24.86 -14.96 29.01
CA LEU A 68 25.83 -13.85 29.02
C LEU A 68 26.40 -13.56 27.62
N GLU A 69 26.78 -14.60 26.87
CA GLU A 69 27.22 -14.43 25.48
C GLU A 69 26.11 -13.85 24.60
N CYS A 70 24.86 -14.31 24.75
CA CYS A 70 23.71 -13.76 24.03
C CYS A 70 23.47 -12.29 24.38
N ASP A 71 23.72 -11.87 25.62
CA ASP A 71 23.61 -10.46 26.01
C ASP A 71 24.64 -9.61 25.25
N HIS A 72 25.89 -10.05 25.22
CA HIS A 72 26.95 -9.41 24.47
C HIS A 72 26.60 -9.29 22.98
N PHE A 73 26.15 -10.40 22.36
CA PHE A 73 25.72 -10.39 20.96
C PHE A 73 24.52 -9.46 20.71
N SER A 74 23.57 -9.37 21.64
CA SER A 74 22.40 -8.49 21.47
C SER A 74 22.78 -7.01 21.35
N GLN A 75 23.82 -6.58 22.06
CA GLN A 75 24.34 -5.21 22.04
C GLN A 75 25.10 -4.88 20.74
N LEU A 76 25.65 -5.90 20.07
CA LEU A 76 26.38 -5.75 18.82
C LEU A 76 25.48 -5.55 17.60
N ILE A 77 24.20 -5.94 17.66
CA ILE A 77 23.29 -5.85 16.51
C ILE A 77 22.66 -4.44 16.45
N PRO A 78 22.99 -3.60 15.44
CA PRO A 78 22.47 -2.23 15.36
C PRO A 78 21.06 -2.19 14.76
N VAL A 79 20.09 -2.89 15.36
CA VAL A 79 18.73 -3.07 14.82
C VAL A 79 18.07 -1.71 14.52
N SER A 80 18.20 -0.75 15.44
CA SER A 80 17.60 0.59 15.30
C SER A 80 18.07 1.31 14.03
N PHE A 81 19.34 1.17 13.66
CA PHE A 81 19.90 1.80 12.48
C PHE A 81 19.29 1.18 11.21
N VAL A 82 19.41 -0.14 11.05
CA VAL A 82 18.95 -0.84 9.84
C VAL A 82 17.42 -0.68 9.69
N LEU A 83 16.69 -0.80 10.81
CA LEU A 83 15.23 -0.59 10.84
C LEU A 83 14.86 0.84 10.43
N GLY A 84 15.59 1.85 10.91
CA GLY A 84 15.36 3.26 10.55
C GLY A 84 15.45 3.51 9.05
N PHE A 85 16.49 3.00 8.37
CA PHE A 85 16.63 3.12 6.92
C PHE A 85 15.52 2.39 6.16
N TYR A 86 15.23 1.15 6.55
CA TYR A 86 14.21 0.36 5.87
C TYR A 86 12.81 0.95 6.03
N VAL A 87 12.44 1.37 7.25
CA VAL A 87 11.15 2.04 7.50
C VAL A 87 11.05 3.34 6.71
N SER A 88 12.13 4.13 6.65
CA SER A 88 12.14 5.37 5.86
C SER A 88 11.90 5.11 4.37
N LEU A 89 12.53 4.08 3.81
CA LEU A 89 12.30 3.64 2.42
C LEU A 89 10.83 3.22 2.20
N VAL A 90 10.27 2.41 3.10
CA VAL A 90 8.89 1.93 2.99
C VAL A 90 7.89 3.08 3.10
N VAL A 91 8.08 4.01 4.06
CA VAL A 91 7.20 5.17 4.24
C VAL A 91 7.27 6.11 3.03
N SER A 92 8.47 6.35 2.47
CA SER A 92 8.63 7.14 1.25
C SER A 92 7.82 6.53 0.10
N ARG A 93 8.03 5.24 -0.17
CA ARG A 93 7.30 4.52 -1.23
C ARG A 93 5.79 4.48 -1.00
N TRP A 94 5.34 4.37 0.24
CA TRP A 94 3.92 4.41 0.58
C TRP A 94 3.31 5.77 0.27
N TRP A 95 3.99 6.86 0.63
CA TRP A 95 3.54 8.22 0.36
C TRP A 95 3.54 8.53 -1.14
N ASP A 96 4.56 8.07 -1.86
CA ASP A 96 4.63 8.24 -3.31
C ASP A 96 3.49 7.51 -4.03
N GLN A 97 3.16 6.28 -3.62
CA GLN A 97 1.99 5.57 -4.16
C GLN A 97 0.68 6.33 -3.91
N TYR A 98 0.52 6.93 -2.73
CA TYR A 98 -0.64 7.78 -2.44
C TYR A 98 -0.68 8.99 -3.40
N ASN A 99 0.44 9.69 -3.60
CA ASN A 99 0.52 10.84 -4.51
C ASN A 99 0.29 10.49 -5.99
N GLN A 100 0.60 9.25 -6.38
CA GLN A 100 0.32 8.74 -7.73
C GLN A 100 -1.12 8.22 -7.90
N THR A 101 -1.95 8.26 -6.85
CA THR A 101 -3.36 7.90 -6.98
C THR A 101 -4.06 8.87 -7.93
N PRO A 102 -4.64 8.39 -9.05
CA PRO A 102 -5.22 9.28 -10.05
C PRO A 102 -6.59 9.79 -9.61
N TRP A 103 -6.87 11.06 -9.93
CA TRP A 103 -8.13 11.75 -9.64
C TRP A 103 -8.71 12.34 -10.92
N PRO A 104 -10.00 12.15 -11.23
CA PRO A 104 -10.59 12.59 -12.50
C PRO A 104 -10.91 14.10 -12.52
N ASP A 105 -10.82 14.79 -11.38
CA ASP A 105 -11.33 16.13 -11.13
C ASP A 105 -10.85 17.16 -12.17
N SER A 106 -9.54 17.26 -12.38
CA SER A 106 -8.94 18.17 -13.36
C SER A 106 -9.41 17.89 -14.78
N LEU A 107 -9.50 16.62 -15.17
CA LEU A 107 -10.03 16.23 -16.48
C LEU A 107 -11.51 16.59 -16.62
N CYS A 108 -12.33 16.31 -15.60
CA CYS A 108 -13.75 16.62 -15.62
C CYS A 108 -14.01 18.13 -15.77
N ILE A 109 -13.20 18.97 -15.12
CA ILE A 109 -13.25 20.44 -15.30
C ILE A 109 -12.96 20.79 -16.76
N LEU A 110 -11.86 20.30 -17.32
CA LEU A 110 -11.50 20.56 -18.73
C LEU A 110 -12.57 20.09 -19.71
N LEU A 111 -13.13 18.90 -19.51
CA LEU A 111 -14.20 18.37 -20.36
C LEU A 111 -15.46 19.23 -20.28
N SER A 112 -15.79 19.75 -19.09
CA SER A 112 -16.97 20.59 -18.89
C SER A 112 -16.81 21.96 -19.53
N THR A 113 -15.60 22.51 -19.60
CA THR A 113 -15.35 23.84 -20.17
C THR A 113 -15.08 23.80 -21.67
N SER A 114 -14.40 22.76 -22.16
CA SER A 114 -13.87 22.72 -23.52
C SER A 114 -14.75 22.01 -24.53
N ILE A 115 -15.62 21.09 -24.10
CA ILE A 115 -16.61 20.45 -24.98
C ILE A 115 -17.92 21.24 -24.85
N GLU A 116 -18.16 22.13 -25.81
CA GLU A 116 -19.34 22.97 -25.85
C GLU A 116 -20.59 22.18 -26.24
N GLY A 117 -21.78 22.71 -25.94
CA GLY A 117 -23.06 22.12 -26.33
C GLY A 117 -23.83 21.49 -25.17
N HIS A 118 -25.12 21.86 -25.11
CA HIS A 118 -26.12 21.34 -24.19
C HIS A 118 -26.95 20.21 -24.79
N ASP A 119 -26.68 19.85 -26.04
CA ASP A 119 -27.33 18.76 -26.73
C ASP A 119 -26.90 17.39 -26.16
N THR A 120 -27.72 16.39 -26.45
CA THR A 120 -27.51 15.02 -25.97
C THR A 120 -26.15 14.47 -26.40
N GLN A 121 -25.64 14.80 -27.59
CA GLN A 121 -24.36 14.27 -28.08
C GLN A 121 -23.18 14.83 -27.30
N SER A 122 -23.07 16.15 -27.11
CA SER A 122 -22.00 16.73 -26.27
C SER A 122 -22.04 16.23 -24.83
N ARG A 123 -23.25 16.09 -24.26
CA ARG A 123 -23.41 15.49 -22.93
C ARG A 123 -22.92 14.04 -22.89
N LEU A 124 -23.24 13.23 -23.90
CA LEU A 124 -22.78 11.85 -23.99
C LEU A 124 -21.26 11.78 -24.15
N MET A 125 -20.65 12.61 -24.99
CA MET A 125 -19.19 12.67 -25.14
C MET A 125 -18.48 12.92 -23.80
N ARG A 126 -18.91 13.96 -23.06
CA ARG A 126 -18.33 14.28 -21.73
C ARG A 126 -18.47 13.10 -20.76
N ARG A 127 -19.65 12.47 -20.70
CA ARG A 127 -19.92 11.32 -19.82
C ARG A 127 -19.10 10.09 -20.19
N THR A 128 -18.99 9.78 -21.48
CA THR A 128 -18.27 8.60 -21.95
C THR A 128 -16.77 8.75 -21.74
N ILE A 129 -16.19 9.93 -21.97
CA ILE A 129 -14.77 10.19 -21.68
C ILE A 129 -14.50 10.01 -20.17
N ALA A 130 -15.31 10.61 -19.31
CA ALA A 130 -15.16 10.45 -17.86
C ALA A 130 -15.34 8.98 -17.42
N ARG A 131 -16.29 8.25 -18.00
CA ARG A 131 -16.49 6.82 -17.74
C ARG A 131 -15.26 6.00 -18.13
N TYR A 132 -14.66 6.26 -19.29
CA TYR A 132 -13.44 5.57 -19.71
C TYR A 132 -12.25 5.80 -18.79
N VAL A 133 -12.06 7.03 -18.33
CA VAL A 133 -11.01 7.34 -17.35
C VAL A 133 -11.25 6.59 -16.03
N ASN A 134 -12.49 6.60 -15.53
CA ASN A 134 -12.85 5.87 -14.31
C ASN A 134 -12.74 4.34 -14.47
N LEU A 135 -13.05 3.82 -15.66
CA LEU A 135 -12.85 2.42 -16.01
C LEU A 135 -11.37 2.06 -15.95
N THR A 136 -10.48 2.88 -16.53
CA THR A 136 -9.04 2.69 -16.42
C THR A 136 -8.58 2.68 -14.96
N PHE A 137 -9.02 3.64 -14.14
CA PHE A 137 -8.66 3.66 -12.71
C PHE A 137 -9.09 2.37 -12.01
N THR A 138 -10.33 1.93 -12.27
CA THR A 138 -10.88 0.72 -11.67
C THR A 138 -10.09 -0.51 -12.10
N MET A 139 -9.76 -0.64 -13.39
CA MET A 139 -8.93 -1.74 -13.90
C MET A 139 -7.53 -1.74 -13.26
N THR A 140 -6.89 -0.58 -13.15
CA THR A 140 -5.60 -0.45 -12.47
C THR A 140 -5.71 -0.85 -10.99
N PHE A 141 -6.75 -0.41 -10.28
CA PHE A 141 -6.96 -0.80 -8.89
C PHE A 141 -7.24 -2.30 -8.71
N ILE A 142 -7.97 -2.95 -9.62
CA ILE A 142 -8.22 -4.40 -9.58
C ILE A 142 -6.91 -5.18 -9.66
N MET A 143 -5.93 -4.68 -10.42
CA MET A 143 -4.63 -5.33 -10.56
C MET A 143 -3.79 -5.24 -9.28
N ILE A 144 -3.79 -4.08 -8.60
CA ILE A 144 -2.88 -3.81 -7.46
C ILE A 144 -3.53 -3.96 -6.07
N SER A 145 -4.87 -3.89 -5.98
CA SER A 145 -5.59 -3.87 -4.70
C SER A 145 -6.49 -5.09 -4.52
N THR A 146 -6.20 -5.87 -3.48
CA THR A 146 -7.02 -7.03 -3.11
C THR A 146 -8.48 -6.66 -2.79
N GLN A 147 -8.73 -5.46 -2.27
CA GLN A 147 -10.08 -4.99 -1.98
C GLN A 147 -10.86 -4.67 -3.26
N ALA A 148 -10.20 -4.04 -4.24
CA ALA A 148 -10.79 -3.79 -5.54
C ALA A 148 -11.06 -5.10 -6.29
N LYS A 149 -10.10 -6.04 -6.27
CA LYS A 149 -10.26 -7.38 -6.87
C LYS A 149 -11.39 -8.18 -6.25
N LYS A 150 -11.63 -8.06 -4.93
CA LYS A 150 -12.79 -8.67 -4.27
C LYS A 150 -14.12 -8.05 -4.70
N ARG A 151 -14.14 -6.75 -4.97
CA ARG A 151 -15.34 -6.03 -5.43
C ARG A 151 -15.64 -6.28 -6.90
N PHE A 152 -14.60 -6.44 -7.73
CA PHE A 152 -14.72 -6.70 -9.16
C PHE A 152 -13.88 -7.93 -9.56
N PRO A 153 -14.32 -9.15 -9.21
CA PRO A 153 -13.56 -10.36 -9.51
C PRO A 153 -13.49 -10.70 -11.00
N THR A 154 -14.55 -10.38 -11.75
CA THR A 154 -14.65 -10.64 -13.19
C THR A 154 -15.01 -9.36 -13.95
N THR A 155 -14.74 -9.35 -15.25
CA THR A 155 -15.01 -8.19 -16.11
C THR A 155 -16.51 -7.90 -16.22
N GLU A 156 -17.37 -8.89 -16.02
CA GLU A 156 -18.83 -8.74 -15.98
C GLU A 156 -19.28 -7.83 -14.81
N HIS A 157 -18.58 -7.85 -13.67
CA HIS A 157 -18.87 -6.94 -12.55
C HIS A 157 -18.62 -5.47 -12.92
N LEU A 158 -17.77 -5.20 -13.93
CA LEU A 158 -17.59 -3.84 -14.46
C LEU A 158 -18.79 -3.37 -15.30
N ILE A 159 -19.49 -4.31 -15.94
CA ILE A 159 -20.74 -4.04 -16.67
C ILE A 159 -21.87 -3.77 -15.69
N GLU A 160 -22.02 -4.63 -14.68
CA GLU A 160 -23.03 -4.46 -13.63
C GLU A 160 -22.87 -3.13 -12.89
N ALA A 161 -21.63 -2.68 -12.68
CA ALA A 161 -21.33 -1.39 -12.09
C ALA A 161 -21.51 -0.20 -13.05
N GLY A 162 -21.84 -0.44 -14.32
CA GLY A 162 -22.03 0.60 -15.34
C GLY A 162 -20.74 1.30 -15.78
N LEU A 163 -19.57 0.70 -15.51
CA LEU A 163 -18.26 1.24 -15.92
C LEU A 163 -17.89 0.80 -17.34
N LEU A 164 -18.37 -0.36 -17.76
CA LEU A 164 -18.12 -0.97 -19.07
C LEU A 164 -19.44 -1.33 -19.75
N GLU A 165 -19.53 -1.15 -21.07
CA GLU A 165 -20.68 -1.63 -21.85
C GLU A 165 -20.41 -2.99 -22.51
N GLN A 166 -21.46 -3.72 -22.88
CA GLN A 166 -21.33 -5.08 -23.43
C GLN A 166 -20.53 -5.11 -24.75
N ASN A 167 -20.81 -4.15 -25.64
CA ASN A 167 -20.07 -3.95 -26.89
C ASN A 167 -18.58 -3.65 -26.66
N GLU A 168 -18.24 -2.93 -25.59
CA GLU A 168 -16.85 -2.61 -25.22
C GLU A 168 -16.13 -3.84 -24.66
N LEU A 169 -16.83 -4.67 -23.88
CA LEU A 169 -16.32 -5.94 -23.40
C LEU A 169 -15.96 -6.87 -24.56
N ASP A 170 -16.77 -6.91 -25.61
CA ASP A 170 -16.46 -7.74 -26.78
C ASP A 170 -15.18 -7.28 -27.49
N ILE A 171 -14.88 -5.97 -27.47
CA ILE A 171 -13.61 -5.44 -27.97
C ILE A 171 -12.45 -5.84 -27.06
N PHE A 172 -12.64 -5.80 -25.73
CA PHE A 172 -11.64 -6.30 -24.78
C PHE A 172 -11.31 -7.77 -25.02
N ARG A 173 -12.33 -8.63 -25.12
CA ARG A 173 -12.15 -10.08 -25.38
C ARG A 173 -11.39 -10.35 -26.69
N LYS A 174 -11.70 -9.59 -27.74
CA LYS A 174 -10.95 -9.66 -29.02
C LYS A 174 -9.48 -9.28 -28.86
N MET A 175 -9.18 -8.32 -28.00
CA MET A 175 -7.81 -7.90 -27.71
C MET A 175 -7.10 -8.86 -26.76
N ASP A 176 -7.81 -9.51 -25.82
CA ASP A 176 -7.27 -10.56 -24.95
C ASP A 176 -6.72 -11.73 -25.78
N ASN A 177 -7.40 -12.09 -26.86
CA ASN A 177 -6.92 -13.11 -27.79
C ASN A 177 -5.63 -12.73 -28.56
N LYS A 178 -5.26 -11.44 -28.58
CA LYS A 178 -4.08 -10.95 -29.33
C LYS A 178 -2.87 -10.68 -28.46
N SER A 179 -3.05 -10.43 -27.16
CA SER A 179 -1.96 -10.08 -26.25
C SER A 179 -2.33 -10.47 -24.83
N GLU A 180 -1.37 -11.07 -24.12
CA GLU A 180 -1.49 -11.43 -22.71
C GLU A 180 -1.31 -10.21 -21.78
N HIS A 181 -0.85 -9.08 -22.30
CA HIS A 181 -0.59 -7.91 -21.48
C HIS A 181 -1.89 -7.29 -20.93
N PRO A 182 -1.82 -6.65 -19.75
CA PRO A 182 -2.96 -5.92 -19.18
C PRO A 182 -3.40 -4.75 -20.06
N LYS A 183 -4.72 -4.57 -20.19
CA LYS A 183 -5.35 -3.63 -21.14
C LYS A 183 -5.98 -2.41 -20.47
N TYR A 184 -5.53 -2.06 -19.26
CA TYR A 184 -6.02 -0.90 -18.50
C TYR A 184 -5.89 0.42 -19.27
N TRP A 185 -4.98 0.50 -20.25
CA TRP A 185 -4.73 1.67 -21.09
C TRP A 185 -5.73 1.85 -22.23
N MET A 186 -6.47 0.79 -22.62
CA MET A 186 -7.37 0.84 -23.79
C MET A 186 -8.49 1.88 -23.64
N PRO A 187 -9.18 2.01 -22.49
CA PRO A 187 -10.21 3.04 -22.33
C PRO A 187 -9.67 4.46 -22.51
N LEU A 188 -8.42 4.74 -22.13
CA LEU A 188 -7.80 6.05 -22.35
C LEU A 188 -7.59 6.35 -23.84
N VAL A 189 -7.29 5.32 -24.65
CA VAL A 189 -7.21 5.47 -26.13
C VAL A 189 -8.59 5.77 -26.71
N TRP A 190 -9.64 5.10 -26.21
CA TRP A 190 -11.02 5.39 -26.62
C TRP A 190 -11.44 6.81 -26.22
N ALA A 191 -11.09 7.24 -25.00
CA ALA A 191 -11.31 8.60 -24.52
C ALA A 191 -10.65 9.64 -25.44
N ALA A 192 -9.36 9.46 -25.74
CA ALA A 192 -8.63 10.33 -26.67
C ALA A 192 -9.25 10.36 -28.07
N THR A 193 -9.79 9.22 -28.54
CA THR A 193 -10.48 9.15 -29.84
C THR A 193 -11.80 9.93 -29.84
N ILE A 194 -12.56 9.92 -28.74
CA ILE A 194 -13.76 10.76 -28.60
C ILE A 194 -13.38 12.24 -28.58
N VAL A 195 -12.30 12.62 -27.90
CA VAL A 195 -11.78 14.01 -27.90
C VAL A 195 -11.43 14.47 -29.31
N GLN A 196 -10.73 13.64 -30.09
CA GLN A 196 -10.44 13.93 -31.50
C GLN A 196 -11.71 14.07 -32.33
N ARG A 197 -12.72 13.24 -32.08
CA ARG A 197 -14.02 13.34 -32.76
C ARG A 197 -14.75 14.64 -32.40
N ALA A 198 -14.77 15.02 -31.12
CA ALA A 198 -15.37 16.26 -30.65
C ALA A 198 -14.74 17.49 -31.32
N ARG A 199 -13.43 17.44 -31.58
CA ARG A 199 -12.75 18.48 -32.36
C ARG A 199 -13.19 18.50 -33.82
N LYS A 200 -13.28 17.34 -34.48
CA LYS A 200 -13.74 17.23 -35.88
C LYS A 200 -15.19 17.68 -36.06
N GLU A 201 -16.03 17.49 -35.04
CA GLU A 201 -17.42 17.94 -35.01
C GLU A 201 -17.58 19.42 -34.58
N ASP A 202 -16.47 20.17 -34.46
CA ASP A 202 -16.44 21.58 -34.03
C ASP A 202 -17.08 21.85 -32.64
N ARG A 203 -17.14 20.82 -31.80
CA ARG A 203 -17.59 20.91 -30.39
C ARG A 203 -16.46 21.36 -29.45
N ILE A 204 -15.22 21.17 -29.88
CA ILE A 204 -14.03 21.79 -29.30
C ILE A 204 -13.56 22.82 -30.34
N LYS A 205 -13.50 24.10 -29.95
CA LYS A 205 -13.25 25.21 -30.88
C LYS A 205 -11.80 25.32 -31.29
N ASP A 206 -10.89 25.15 -30.34
CA ASP A 206 -9.46 25.35 -30.55
C ASP A 206 -8.63 24.10 -30.26
N ASP A 207 -7.50 23.99 -30.96
CA ASP A 207 -6.59 22.85 -30.82
C ASP A 207 -5.86 22.86 -29.47
N PHE A 208 -5.77 24.02 -28.81
CA PHE A 208 -5.15 24.14 -27.50
C PHE A 208 -6.01 23.47 -26.41
N ALA A 209 -7.33 23.69 -26.43
CA ALA A 209 -8.28 23.03 -25.55
C ALA A 209 -8.28 21.50 -25.75
N MET A 210 -8.23 21.05 -27.01
CA MET A 210 -8.06 19.62 -27.32
C MET A 210 -6.75 19.08 -26.73
N ARG A 211 -5.63 19.78 -26.93
CA ARG A 211 -4.33 19.38 -26.40
C ARG A 211 -4.33 19.31 -24.87
N ALA A 212 -4.91 20.30 -24.20
CA ALA A 212 -5.01 20.32 -22.74
C ALA A 212 -5.73 19.08 -22.19
N ILE A 213 -6.82 18.64 -22.84
CA ILE A 213 -7.52 17.41 -22.48
C ILE A 213 -6.64 16.18 -22.69
N LEU A 214 -5.95 16.09 -23.84
CA LEU A 214 -5.09 14.94 -24.15
C LEU A 214 -3.87 14.85 -23.23
N ASP A 215 -3.27 15.98 -22.88
CA ASP A 215 -2.16 16.06 -21.94
C ASP A 215 -2.61 15.59 -20.54
N GLU A 216 -3.82 15.97 -20.12
CA GLU A 216 -4.40 15.50 -18.86
C GLU A 216 -4.70 14.00 -18.87
N ILE A 217 -5.23 13.44 -19.97
CA ILE A 217 -5.41 11.99 -20.14
C ILE A 217 -4.05 11.26 -20.04
N ASN A 218 -3.00 11.80 -20.65
CA ASN A 218 -1.66 11.22 -20.58
C ASN A 218 -1.06 11.32 -19.17
N ARG A 219 -1.32 12.40 -18.44
CA ARG A 219 -0.92 12.55 -17.04
C ARG A 219 -1.55 11.45 -16.17
N LEU A 220 -2.86 11.23 -16.33
CA LEU A 220 -3.60 10.18 -15.61
C LEU A 220 -3.12 8.77 -15.99
N ARG A 221 -2.79 8.54 -17.27
CA ARG A 221 -2.15 7.31 -17.73
C ARG A 221 -0.81 7.09 -17.03
N GLY A 222 0.00 8.14 -16.92
CA GLY A 222 1.30 8.12 -16.23
C GLY A 222 1.15 7.74 -14.75
N GLN A 223 0.17 8.31 -14.05
CA GLN A 223 -0.16 7.98 -12.66
C GLN A 223 -0.56 6.50 -12.49
N CYS A 224 -1.44 5.98 -13.35
CA CYS A 224 -1.80 4.56 -13.36
C CYS A 224 -0.59 3.66 -13.63
N GLY A 225 0.27 4.04 -14.58
CA GLY A 225 1.51 3.33 -14.89
C GLY A 225 2.50 3.33 -13.72
N ALA A 226 2.62 4.44 -12.99
CA ALA A 226 3.47 4.54 -11.81
C ALA A 226 2.99 3.60 -10.69
N LEU A 227 1.67 3.55 -10.44
CA LEU A 227 1.08 2.60 -9.49
C LEU A 227 1.39 1.15 -9.85
N LEU A 228 1.26 0.77 -11.12
CA LEU A 228 1.63 -0.56 -11.60
C LEU A 228 3.13 -0.82 -11.49
N GLY A 229 3.97 0.21 -11.67
CA GLY A 229 5.41 0.11 -11.45
C GLY A 229 5.75 -0.19 -9.98
N TYR A 230 5.04 0.42 -9.02
CA TYR A 230 5.21 0.13 -7.59
C TYR A 230 4.78 -1.29 -7.20
N ASP A 231 3.73 -1.80 -7.82
CA ASP A 231 3.24 -3.18 -7.62
C ASP A 231 4.21 -4.22 -8.21
N TRP A 232 4.71 -3.95 -9.42
CA TRP A 232 5.65 -4.83 -10.09
C TRP A 232 7.04 -4.83 -9.40
N ILE A 233 7.57 -3.64 -9.10
CA ILE A 233 8.90 -3.48 -8.51
C ILE A 233 8.76 -3.24 -7.02
N ASN A 234 8.82 -4.34 -6.27
CA ASN A 234 8.82 -4.33 -4.80
C ASN A 234 10.17 -3.87 -4.23
N VAL A 235 10.20 -3.57 -2.92
CA VAL A 235 11.47 -3.39 -2.20
C VAL A 235 12.30 -4.69 -2.37
N PRO A 236 13.60 -4.61 -2.70
CA PRO A 236 14.41 -5.80 -2.93
C PRO A 236 14.29 -6.79 -1.77
N LEU A 237 14.01 -8.06 -2.11
CA LEU A 237 13.74 -9.11 -1.13
C LEU A 237 14.86 -9.22 -0.09
N VAL A 238 16.11 -9.06 -0.51
CA VAL A 238 17.28 -9.10 0.37
C VAL A 238 17.21 -8.06 1.50
N TYR A 239 16.69 -6.85 1.25
CA TYR A 239 16.56 -5.83 2.30
C TYR A 239 15.50 -6.24 3.33
N THR A 240 14.37 -6.77 2.86
CA THR A 240 13.33 -7.30 3.74
C THR A 240 13.86 -8.47 4.58
N GLN A 241 14.62 -9.38 3.96
CA GLN A 241 15.21 -10.53 4.63
C GLN A 241 16.25 -10.12 5.67
N VAL A 242 17.15 -9.17 5.35
CA VAL A 242 18.16 -8.66 6.29
C VAL A 242 17.48 -8.09 7.53
N ILE A 243 16.44 -7.25 7.35
CA ILE A 243 15.69 -6.69 8.49
C ILE A 243 15.03 -7.78 9.33
N PHE A 244 14.37 -8.72 8.67
CA PHE A 244 13.71 -9.82 9.36
C PHE A 244 14.70 -10.66 10.16
N LEU A 245 15.84 -11.01 9.58
CA LEU A 245 16.90 -11.77 10.23
C LEU A 245 17.53 -10.99 11.39
N SER A 246 17.92 -9.73 11.17
CA SER A 246 18.50 -8.88 12.22
C SER A 246 17.56 -8.73 13.41
N ASN A 247 16.26 -8.47 13.17
CA ASN A 247 15.28 -8.36 14.24
C ASN A 247 15.02 -9.71 14.94
N SER A 248 14.93 -10.81 14.18
CA SER A 248 14.69 -12.14 14.76
C SER A 248 15.87 -12.63 15.60
N LEU A 249 17.10 -12.41 15.12
CA LEU A 249 18.32 -12.74 15.87
C LEU A 249 18.38 -11.92 17.16
N PHE A 250 18.13 -10.62 17.08
CA PHE A 250 18.08 -9.76 18.25
C PHE A 250 17.03 -10.24 19.27
N LEU A 251 15.79 -10.52 18.83
CA LEU A 251 14.74 -11.01 19.73
C LEU A 251 15.11 -12.35 20.38
N ASN A 252 15.69 -13.29 19.62
CA ASN A 252 16.13 -14.58 20.16
C ASN A 252 17.27 -14.41 21.18
N SER A 253 18.26 -13.56 20.89
CA SER A 253 19.34 -13.24 21.82
C SER A 253 18.80 -12.63 23.11
N VAL A 254 17.83 -11.72 23.03
CA VAL A 254 17.20 -11.09 24.20
C VAL A 254 16.41 -12.11 25.03
N VAL A 255 15.68 -13.04 24.42
CA VAL A 255 14.95 -14.10 25.16
C VAL A 255 15.90 -14.94 26.01
N LEU A 256 17.08 -15.28 25.47
CA LEU A 256 18.08 -16.09 26.17
C LEU A 256 18.86 -15.27 27.20
N SER A 257 19.21 -14.02 26.87
CA SER A 257 19.96 -13.11 27.75
C SER A 257 19.15 -12.70 28.99
N TRP A 258 17.89 -12.30 28.82
CA TRP A 258 17.11 -11.72 29.93
C TRP A 258 16.42 -12.75 30.82
N SER A 259 16.75 -14.03 30.67
CA SER A 259 16.34 -15.03 31.64
C SER A 259 16.95 -14.68 32.99
N PHE A 260 16.14 -14.29 33.99
CA PHE A 260 16.64 -13.92 35.33
C PHE A 260 17.46 -15.07 35.94
N LEU A 261 18.80 -14.95 35.88
CA LEU A 261 19.78 -15.92 36.37
C LEU A 261 19.80 -15.95 37.91
N ASP A 262 20.50 -16.94 38.48
CA ASP A 262 20.57 -17.12 39.93
C ASP A 262 21.38 -15.98 40.60
N PRO A 263 20.74 -15.13 41.43
CA PRO A 263 21.38 -13.96 42.01
C PRO A 263 22.46 -14.28 43.06
N VAL A 264 22.60 -15.55 43.46
CA VAL A 264 23.64 -16.00 44.41
C VAL A 264 24.98 -16.23 43.71
N THR A 265 24.96 -16.44 42.40
CA THR A 265 26.16 -16.60 41.57
C THR A 265 26.71 -15.23 41.22
N ASP A 266 27.94 -14.95 41.62
CA ASP A 266 28.67 -13.74 41.23
C ASP A 266 29.19 -13.97 39.80
N TYR A 267 28.57 -13.31 38.82
CA TYR A 267 28.85 -13.44 37.39
C TYR A 267 29.87 -12.41 36.89
#